data_AF-A0A451ESS9-F1
#
_entry.id   AF-A0A451ESS9-F1
#
_cell.length_a   1.000
_cell.length_b   1.000
_cell.length_c   1.000
_cell.angle_alpha   90.00
_cell.angle_beta   90.00
_cell.angle_gamma   90.00
#
_symmetry.space_group_name_H-M   'P 1'
#
loop_
_entity.id
_entity.type
_entity.pdbx_description
1 polymer ?
#
loop_
_entity_poly.entity_id
_entity_poly.type
_entity_poly.pdbx_seq_one_letter_code
_entity_poly.pdbx_strand_id
1 'polypeptide(L)'
;ALTFGSNIVLRHLTFSEARKMPIQEIHLKMVLEGLDLTQEEFIDFCILMGCDYTDSIRGIGPKKAIELIKKHKSIETILANIDKAKFPPPENWNYQGARDLFANPEVADPESIELKWGE
;
A
#
# COMPACT_ATOMS: atom_id res chain seq x y z
N ALA A 1 -0.17 -6.04 -3.07
CA ALA A 1 -0.09 -7.26 -2.24
C ALA A 1 0.06 -6.93 -0.76
N LEU A 2 1.16 -6.32 -0.30
CA LEU A 2 1.32 -5.92 1.12
C LEU A 2 0.22 -4.99 1.60
N THR A 3 -0.16 -4.01 0.79
CA THR A 3 -1.22 -3.04 1.10
C THR A 3 -2.59 -3.71 1.30
N PHE A 4 -2.84 -4.85 0.66
CA PHE A 4 -4.03 -5.69 0.86
C PHE A 4 -3.94 -6.61 2.09
N GLY A 5 -2.90 -6.49 2.92
CA GLY A 5 -2.74 -7.28 4.14
C GLY A 5 -2.05 -8.64 3.95
N SER A 6 -1.44 -8.91 2.79
CA SER A 6 -0.66 -10.15 2.62
C SER A 6 0.51 -10.21 3.62
N ASN A 7 0.51 -11.22 4.51
CA ASN A 7 1.52 -11.37 5.55
C ASN A 7 2.94 -11.50 5.00
N ILE A 8 3.10 -12.20 3.89
CA ILE A 8 4.37 -12.44 3.21
C ILE A 8 4.17 -12.20 1.71
N VAL A 9 5.15 -11.59 1.07
CA VAL A 9 5.19 -11.42 -0.39
C VAL A 9 6.55 -11.88 -0.91
N LEU A 10 6.54 -12.82 -1.85
CA LEU A 10 7.74 -13.27 -2.56
C LEU A 10 7.85 -12.54 -3.90
N ARG A 11 9.00 -11.92 -4.16
CA ARG A 11 9.35 -11.33 -5.45
C ARG A 11 10.49 -12.11 -6.11
N HIS A 12 10.56 -12.00 -7.43
CA HIS A 12 11.52 -12.69 -8.30
C HIS A 12 11.33 -14.21 -8.42
N LEU A 13 10.31 -14.80 -7.77
CA LEU A 13 10.01 -16.24 -7.86
C LEU A 13 9.77 -16.72 -9.30
N THR A 14 9.11 -15.90 -10.13
CA THR A 14 8.77 -16.21 -11.53
C THR A 14 9.77 -15.66 -12.53
N PHE A 15 10.90 -15.10 -12.08
CA PHE A 15 11.93 -14.64 -13.00
C PHE A 15 12.65 -15.83 -13.64
N SER A 16 13.10 -15.67 -14.88
CA SER A 16 13.92 -16.69 -15.54
C SER A 16 15.17 -17.00 -14.71
N GLU A 17 15.47 -18.29 -14.57
CA GLU A 17 16.68 -18.79 -13.90
C GLU A 17 17.96 -18.12 -14.43
N ALA A 18 18.00 -17.78 -15.73
CA ALA A 18 19.13 -17.09 -16.36
C ALA A 18 19.47 -15.74 -15.71
N ARG A 19 18.50 -15.07 -15.08
CA ARG A 19 18.72 -13.79 -14.38
C ARG A 19 19.45 -13.96 -13.06
N LYS A 20 19.51 -15.18 -12.50
CA LYS A 20 20.17 -15.52 -11.22
C LYS A 20 19.82 -14.56 -10.08
N MET A 21 18.62 -13.99 -10.09
CA MET A 21 18.18 -13.07 -9.05
C MET A 21 17.65 -13.89 -7.87
N PRO A 22 18.12 -13.63 -6.63
CA PRO A 22 17.60 -14.31 -5.47
C PRO A 22 16.13 -13.93 -5.26
N ILE A 23 15.36 -14.88 -4.73
CA ILE A 23 14.00 -14.64 -4.26
C ILE A 23 14.08 -13.61 -3.13
N GLN A 24 13.24 -12.58 -3.24
CA GLN A 24 13.11 -11.57 -2.20
C GLN A 24 11.84 -11.85 -1.41
N GLU A 25 11.98 -12.05 -0.11
CA GLU A 25 10.87 -12.23 0.82
C GLU A 25 10.63 -10.93 1.59
N ILE A 26 9.37 -10.49 1.65
CA ILE A 26 8.97 -9.28 2.36
C ILE A 26 7.85 -9.65 3.32
N HIS A 27 8.10 -9.45 4.62
CA HIS A 27 7.13 -9.70 5.67
C HIS A 27 6.44 -8.41 6.07
N LEU A 28 5.11 -8.38 5.99
CA LEU A 28 4.30 -7.20 6.33
C LEU A 28 4.55 -6.75 7.77
N LYS A 29 4.61 -7.70 8.72
CA LYS A 29 4.88 -7.41 10.13
C LYS A 29 6.17 -6.60 10.32
N MET A 30 7.28 -7.01 9.69
CA MET A 30 8.55 -6.30 9.78
C MET A 30 8.50 -4.93 9.11
N VAL A 31 7.73 -4.79 8.02
CA VAL A 31 7.53 -3.49 7.35
C VAL A 31 6.77 -2.53 8.27
N LEU A 32 5.66 -2.97 8.87
CA LEU A 32 4.86 -2.17 9.79
C LEU A 32 5.67 -1.77 11.04
N GLU A 33 6.38 -2.71 11.64
CA GLU A 33 7.27 -2.45 12.79
C GLU A 33 8.41 -1.51 12.43
N GLY A 34 9.09 -1.73 11.30
CA GLY A 34 10.20 -0.91 10.84
C GLY A 34 9.79 0.51 10.43
N LEU A 35 8.54 0.68 9.97
CA LEU A 35 7.97 1.98 9.67
C LEU A 35 7.25 2.61 10.86
N ASP A 36 6.98 1.87 11.95
CA ASP A 36 6.16 2.31 13.08
C ASP A 36 4.77 2.81 12.62
N LEU A 37 4.09 1.96 11.86
CA LEU A 37 2.75 2.23 11.33
C LEU A 37 1.79 1.08 11.62
N THR A 38 0.51 1.41 11.83
CA THR A 38 -0.58 0.43 11.76
C THR A 38 -0.88 0.06 10.30
N GLN A 39 -1.65 -1.00 10.06
CA GLN A 39 -2.08 -1.37 8.70
C GLN A 39 -2.91 -0.25 8.05
N GLU A 40 -3.77 0.43 8.81
CA GLU A 40 -4.59 1.54 8.32
C GLU A 40 -3.72 2.73 7.89
N GLU A 41 -2.76 3.12 8.73
CA GLU A 41 -1.78 4.17 8.41
C GLU A 41 -0.91 3.77 7.21
N PHE A 42 -0.56 2.49 7.09
CA PHE A 42 0.22 1.96 5.97
C PHE A 42 -0.55 2.02 4.65
N ILE A 43 -1.85 1.75 4.65
CA ILE A 43 -2.71 1.90 3.46
C ILE A 43 -2.71 3.37 3.00
N ASP A 44 -2.94 4.30 3.92
CA ASP A 44 -2.91 5.74 3.61
C ASP A 44 -1.55 6.21 3.11
N PHE A 45 -0.48 5.71 3.72
CA PHE A 45 0.87 5.93 3.25
C PHE A 45 1.09 5.44 1.81
N CYS A 46 0.62 4.23 1.46
CA CYS A 46 0.70 3.70 0.11
C CYS A 46 -0.09 4.56 -0.90
N ILE A 47 -1.29 5.02 -0.54
CA ILE A 47 -2.10 5.89 -1.40
C ILE A 47 -1.38 7.23 -1.63
N LEU A 48 -0.79 7.83 -0.59
CA LEU A 48 -0.02 9.08 -0.71
C LEU A 48 1.21 8.95 -1.60
N MET A 49 1.89 7.79 -1.56
CA MET A 49 3.03 7.51 -2.44
C MET A 49 2.63 7.25 -3.90
N GLY A 50 1.34 7.03 -4.16
CA GLY A 50 0.79 6.63 -5.45
C GLY A 50 0.42 5.15 -5.47
N CYS A 51 -0.78 4.86 -5.98
CA CYS A 51 -1.30 3.52 -6.21
C CYS A 51 -2.07 3.48 -7.54
N ASP A 52 -2.47 2.28 -7.97
CA ASP A 52 -3.14 2.10 -9.26
C ASP A 52 -4.65 2.47 -9.23
N TYR A 53 -5.21 2.76 -8.06
CA TYR A 53 -6.66 2.91 -7.85
C TYR A 53 -7.14 4.36 -7.79
N THR A 54 -6.24 5.32 -7.62
CA THR A 54 -6.57 6.76 -7.53
C THR A 54 -5.32 7.60 -7.80
N ASP A 55 -5.52 8.86 -8.16
CA ASP A 55 -4.43 9.84 -8.26
C ASP A 55 -3.71 10.07 -6.92
N SER A 56 -2.61 10.83 -6.94
CA SER A 56 -1.85 11.21 -5.75
C SER A 56 -1.55 12.71 -5.74
N ILE A 57 -1.17 13.24 -4.58
CA ILE A 57 -0.84 14.66 -4.43
C ILE A 57 0.52 14.94 -5.08
N ARG A 58 0.53 15.75 -6.14
CA ARG A 58 1.76 16.11 -6.85
C ARG A 58 2.78 16.74 -5.90
N GLY A 59 4.02 16.24 -5.94
CA GLY A 59 5.11 16.72 -5.10
C GLY A 59 5.21 16.05 -3.72
N ILE A 60 4.28 15.15 -3.37
CA ILE A 60 4.40 14.27 -2.20
C ILE A 60 4.92 12.92 -2.69
N GLY A 61 6.21 12.68 -2.49
CA GLY A 61 6.85 11.37 -2.73
C GLY A 61 7.06 10.56 -1.44
N PRO A 62 7.73 9.41 -1.50
CA PRO A 62 7.86 8.46 -0.38
C PRO A 62 8.35 9.08 0.93
N LYS A 63 9.42 9.90 0.87
CA LYS A 63 9.97 10.58 2.05
C LYS A 63 8.98 11.54 2.71
N LYS A 64 8.21 12.28 1.88
CA LYS A 64 7.25 13.24 2.40
C LYS A 64 5.98 12.56 2.91
N ALA A 65 5.54 11.51 2.21
CA ALA A 65 4.40 10.70 2.61
C ALA A 65 4.63 10.09 4.00
N ILE A 66 5.81 9.51 4.27
CA ILE A 66 6.11 8.91 5.59
C ILE A 66 6.18 9.97 6.71
N GLU A 67 6.74 11.15 6.44
CA GLU A 67 6.73 12.26 7.42
C GLU A 67 5.29 12.69 7.78
N LEU A 68 4.46 12.84 6.74
CA LEU A 68 3.08 13.31 6.91
C LEU A 68 2.23 12.28 7.62
N ILE A 69 2.32 11.01 7.25
CA ILE A 69 1.51 9.96 7.88
C ILE A 69 1.91 9.72 9.33
N LYS A 70 3.21 9.77 9.66
CA LYS A 70 3.65 9.65 11.05
C LYS A 70 3.15 10.80 11.92
N LYS A 71 3.05 12.00 11.36
CA LYS A 71 2.61 13.20 12.08
C LYS A 71 1.09 13.29 12.21
N HIS A 72 0.36 12.94 11.16
CA HIS A 72 -1.07 13.23 11.03
C HIS A 72 -1.96 11.98 11.05
N LYS A 73 -1.38 10.79 10.91
CA LYS A 73 -2.00 9.46 11.00
C LYS A 73 -3.03 9.10 9.91
N SER A 74 -3.68 10.07 9.28
CA SER A 74 -4.61 9.82 8.17
C SER A 74 -4.55 10.87 7.07
N ILE A 75 -5.00 10.51 5.86
CA ILE A 75 -5.09 11.43 4.71
C ILE A 75 -5.98 12.63 5.03
N GLU A 76 -7.10 12.45 5.72
CA GLU A 76 -8.02 13.53 6.14
C GLU A 76 -7.29 14.58 6.97
N THR A 77 -6.55 14.11 7.98
CA THR A 77 -5.81 14.99 8.88
C THR A 77 -4.65 15.67 8.16
N ILE A 78 -4.01 14.99 7.20
CA ILE A 78 -3.01 15.60 6.33
C ILE A 78 -3.66 16.73 5.51
N LEU A 79 -4.77 16.47 4.84
CA LEU A 79 -5.48 17.46 4.03
C LEU A 79 -5.94 18.68 4.84
N ALA A 80 -6.23 18.52 6.13
CA ALA A 80 -6.54 19.63 7.03
C ALA A 80 -5.33 20.49 7.42
N ASN A 81 -4.10 19.95 7.34
CA ASN A 81 -2.89 20.57 7.89
C ASN A 81 -1.79 20.89 6.86
N ILE A 82 -1.91 20.45 5.61
CA ILE A 82 -0.95 20.77 4.56
C ILE A 82 -1.24 22.11 3.88
N ASP A 83 -0.19 22.71 3.34
CA ASP A 83 -0.30 23.85 2.43
C ASP A 83 -0.86 23.38 1.07
N LYS A 84 -2.16 23.58 0.86
CA LYS A 84 -2.88 23.19 -0.37
C LYS A 84 -2.48 24.02 -1.59
N ALA A 85 -1.89 25.20 -1.41
CA ALA A 85 -1.39 25.99 -2.54
C ALA A 85 -0.11 25.35 -3.11
N LYS A 86 0.74 24.81 -2.23
CA LYS A 86 1.96 24.09 -2.62
C LYS A 86 1.70 22.64 -3.02
N PHE A 87 0.79 21.97 -2.32
CA PHE A 87 0.46 20.55 -2.52
C PHE A 87 -1.05 20.41 -2.78
N PRO A 88 -1.54 20.86 -3.94
CA PRO A 88 -2.95 20.76 -4.27
C PRO A 88 -3.35 19.29 -4.42
N PRO A 89 -4.37 18.82 -3.69
CA PRO A 89 -4.93 17.49 -3.92
C PRO A 89 -5.58 17.40 -5.30
N PRO A 90 -5.66 16.19 -5.89
CA PRO A 90 -6.41 15.99 -7.13
C PRO A 90 -7.87 16.43 -7.01
N GLU A 91 -8.46 16.89 -8.11
CA GLU A 91 -9.88 17.21 -8.16
C GLU A 91 -10.70 15.93 -7.99
N ASN A 92 -11.75 15.96 -7.15
CA ASN A 92 -12.58 14.79 -6.83
C ASN A 92 -11.78 13.55 -6.39
N TRP A 93 -10.69 13.75 -5.65
CA TRP A 93 -9.78 12.68 -5.24
C TRP A 93 -10.48 11.59 -4.40
N ASN A 94 -10.67 10.40 -5.00
CA ASN A 94 -11.34 9.26 -4.37
C ASN A 94 -10.36 8.36 -3.58
N TYR A 95 -9.57 8.95 -2.67
CA TYR A 95 -8.69 8.17 -1.80
C TYR A 95 -9.48 7.25 -0.85
N GLN A 96 -10.70 7.64 -0.47
CA GLN A 96 -11.53 6.82 0.41
C GLN A 96 -11.94 5.50 -0.26
N GLY A 97 -12.30 5.53 -1.55
CA GLY A 97 -12.60 4.32 -2.31
C GLY A 97 -11.39 3.42 -2.49
N ALA A 98 -10.20 4.01 -2.72
CA ALA A 98 -8.96 3.24 -2.76
C ALA A 98 -8.62 2.61 -1.41
N ARG A 99 -8.83 3.35 -0.30
CA ARG A 99 -8.62 2.83 1.06
C ARG A 99 -9.54 1.65 1.35
N ASP A 100 -10.83 1.78 1.04
CA ASP A 100 -11.80 0.70 1.23
C ASP A 100 -11.46 -0.52 0.39
N LEU A 101 -11.06 -0.33 -0.86
CA LEU A 101 -10.60 -1.41 -1.74
C LEU A 101 -9.41 -2.18 -1.13
N PHE A 102 -8.48 -1.49 -0.48
CA PHE A 102 -7.35 -2.16 0.19
C PHE A 102 -7.73 -2.83 1.51
N ALA A 103 -8.61 -2.21 2.30
CA ALA A 103 -9.01 -2.70 3.61
C ALA A 103 -10.01 -3.86 3.53
N ASN A 104 -10.94 -3.77 2.59
CA ASN A 104 -12.06 -4.70 2.38
C ASN A 104 -12.10 -5.17 0.92
N PRO A 105 -11.03 -5.79 0.38
CA PRO A 105 -11.03 -6.27 -0.99
C PRO A 105 -12.05 -7.40 -1.17
N GLU A 106 -12.70 -7.42 -2.33
CA GLU A 106 -13.46 -8.59 -2.74
C GLU A 106 -12.48 -9.76 -3.01
N VAL A 107 -12.52 -10.77 -2.15
CA VAL A 107 -11.67 -11.96 -2.24
C VAL A 107 -12.53 -13.22 -2.13
N ALA A 108 -12.09 -14.29 -2.78
CA ALA A 108 -12.71 -15.60 -2.63
C ALA A 108 -12.53 -16.11 -1.19
N ASP A 109 -13.54 -16.84 -0.70
CA ASP A 109 -13.45 -17.55 0.58
C ASP A 109 -12.37 -18.64 0.49
N PRO A 110 -11.28 -18.57 1.27
CA PRO A 110 -10.21 -19.56 1.24
C PRO A 110 -10.70 -20.99 1.51
N GLU A 111 -11.72 -21.15 2.36
CA GLU A 111 -12.25 -22.47 2.73
C GLU A 111 -13.03 -23.13 1.59
N SER A 112 -13.47 -22.33 0.61
CA SER A 112 -14.13 -22.83 -0.60
C SER A 112 -13.15 -23.35 -1.67
N ILE A 113 -11.85 -23.10 -1.52
CA ILE A 113 -10.83 -23.39 -2.52
C ILE A 113 -10.12 -24.71 -2.20
N GLU A 114 -10.32 -25.72 -3.05
CA GLU A 114 -9.55 -26.97 -3.01
C GLU A 114 -8.40 -26.92 -4.03
N LEU A 115 -7.15 -26.90 -3.55
CA LEU A 115 -5.97 -26.91 -4.42
C LEU A 115 -5.56 -28.36 -4.74
N LYS A 116 -5.53 -28.71 -6.02
CA LYS A 116 -5.07 -30.00 -6.53
C LYS A 116 -4.01 -29.79 -7.61
N TRP A 117 -2.91 -30.52 -7.54
CA TRP A 117 -1.91 -30.62 -8.59
C TRP A 117 -1.97 -32.04 -9.15
N GLY A 118 -2.41 -32.17 -10.41
CA GLY A 118 -2.39 -33.42 -11.15
C GLY A 118 -1.10 -33.59 -11.96
N GLU A 119 -0.88 -34.81 -12.46
CA GLU A 119 0.14 -35.10 -13.48
C GLU A 119 -0.22 -34.53 -14.85
#